data_AF-A0A0F9PKE9-F1
#
_entry.id   AF-A0A0F9PKE9-F1
#
_cell.length_a   1.000
_cell.length_b   1.000
_cell.length_c   1.000
_cell.angle_alpha   90.00
_cell.angle_beta   90.00
_cell.angle_gamma   90.00
#
_symmetry.space_group_name_H-M   'P 1'
#
loop_
_entity.id
_entity.type
_entity.pdbx_description
1 polymer ?
#
loop_
_entity_poly.entity_id
_entity_poly.type
_entity_poly.pdbx_seq_one_letter_code
_entity_poly.pdbx_strand_id
1 'polypeptide(L)'
;MNIILNKEAPLELVRIIDQLDKETNCVSSIIIDAFIPALVEKKALGAYEIATRTILIDLGNCLTDSQWMKYGMLYIPGVWLNTLIAVYHEFAHACQTEEDIAITMLTEKHDAELLKIVEEEAMEDAMEHALEYFTNGGTTPPLKEMGWLGGEMAKVLNGVFHKIPLQVAEELNALKVGAAAEVNAASTALTRFNEENTQLLKDNIDKEQGGAKIENRYYMTMGEFIAAAKG
;
A
#
# COMPACT_ATOMS: atom_id res chain seq x y z
N MET A 1 2.56 20.69 7.83
CA MET A 1 2.62 20.32 6.40
C MET A 1 1.35 20.69 5.62
N ASN A 2 1.43 20.85 4.29
CA ASN A 2 0.30 21.04 3.38
C ASN A 2 -0.05 19.73 2.64
N ILE A 3 -1.30 19.27 2.67
CA ILE A 3 -1.73 18.05 1.97
C ILE A 3 -2.60 18.43 0.76
N ILE A 4 -2.17 18.01 -0.43
CA ILE A 4 -2.86 18.26 -1.70
C ILE A 4 -3.43 16.93 -2.21
N LEU A 5 -4.75 16.88 -2.32
CA LEU A 5 -5.51 15.70 -2.74
C LEU A 5 -6.09 15.92 -4.14
N ASN A 6 -5.34 15.57 -5.19
CA ASN A 6 -5.82 15.65 -6.58
C ASN A 6 -6.81 14.53 -6.91
N LYS A 7 -6.68 13.42 -6.19
CA LYS A 7 -7.70 12.37 -6.08
C LYS A 7 -8.18 12.29 -4.65
N GLU A 8 -9.41 11.80 -4.48
CA GLU A 8 -9.94 11.49 -3.16
C GLU A 8 -9.09 10.37 -2.54
N ALA A 9 -8.21 10.73 -1.61
CA ALA A 9 -7.39 9.78 -0.88
C ALA A 9 -8.19 9.09 0.24
N PRO A 10 -7.80 7.89 0.68
CA PRO A 10 -8.41 7.27 1.86
C PRO A 10 -8.31 8.18 3.09
N LEU A 11 -9.41 8.38 3.82
CA LEU A 11 -9.43 9.25 5.01
C LEU A 11 -8.44 8.80 6.08
N GLU A 12 -8.31 7.50 6.25
CA GLU A 12 -7.36 6.90 7.19
C GLU A 12 -5.91 7.20 6.80
N LEU A 13 -5.60 7.26 5.49
CA LEU A 13 -4.27 7.62 5.01
C LEU A 13 -3.94 9.07 5.38
N VAL A 14 -4.90 9.98 5.22
CA VAL A 14 -4.74 11.39 5.61
C VAL A 14 -4.50 11.50 7.12
N ARG A 15 -5.23 10.72 7.94
CA ARG A 15 -5.03 10.67 9.39
C ARG A 15 -3.62 10.21 9.78
N ILE A 16 -3.09 9.18 9.10
CA ILE A 16 -1.75 8.65 9.33
C ILE A 16 -0.69 9.70 8.95
N ILE A 17 -0.85 10.33 7.80
CA ILE A 17 0.03 11.41 7.33
C ILE A 17 0.06 12.58 8.33
N ASP A 18 -1.10 13.00 8.83
CA ASP A 18 -1.21 14.06 9.84
C ASP A 18 -0.55 13.70 11.18
N GLN A 19 -0.46 12.41 11.49
CA GLN A 19 0.23 11.92 12.68
C GLN A 19 1.75 11.95 12.48
N LEU A 20 2.24 11.42 11.35
CA LEU A 20 3.65 11.42 10.99
C LEU A 20 4.25 12.84 10.94
N ASP A 21 3.51 13.82 10.39
CA ASP A 21 3.95 15.22 10.35
C ASP A 21 4.19 15.80 11.74
N LYS A 22 3.33 15.46 12.71
CA LYS A 22 3.45 15.93 14.10
C LYS A 22 4.65 15.33 14.80
N GLU A 23 5.03 14.12 14.42
CA GLU A 23 6.13 13.38 15.05
C GLU A 23 7.49 13.76 14.45
N THR A 24 7.55 14.05 13.15
CA THR A 24 8.81 14.22 12.42
C THR A 24 9.13 15.65 12.02
N ASN A 25 8.13 16.41 11.55
CA ASN A 25 8.31 17.73 10.94
C ASN A 25 9.37 17.77 9.80
N CYS A 26 9.62 16.64 9.11
CA CYS A 26 10.62 16.54 8.04
C CYS A 26 10.06 16.91 6.64
N VAL A 27 8.73 17.02 6.49
CA VAL A 27 8.03 17.22 5.20
C VAL A 27 7.30 18.56 5.15
N SER A 28 7.41 19.29 4.02
CA SER A 28 6.66 20.55 3.81
C SER A 28 5.29 20.33 3.18
N SER A 29 5.21 19.43 2.19
CA SER A 29 3.95 19.08 1.52
C SER A 29 3.86 17.64 1.09
N ILE A 30 2.64 17.13 0.95
CA ILE A 30 2.35 15.83 0.33
C ILE A 30 1.33 16.02 -0.78
N ILE A 31 1.59 15.41 -1.93
CA ILE A 31 0.69 15.36 -3.07
C ILE A 31 0.28 13.92 -3.29
N ILE A 32 -1.03 13.66 -3.18
CA ILE A 32 -1.62 12.35 -3.45
C ILE A 32 -2.43 12.44 -4.74
N ASP A 33 -2.02 11.67 -5.74
CA ASP A 33 -2.65 11.62 -7.05
C ASP A 33 -2.59 10.18 -7.61
N ALA A 34 -3.10 9.97 -8.81
CA ALA A 34 -3.02 8.69 -9.51
C ALA A 34 -2.35 8.84 -10.87
N PHE A 35 -1.44 7.92 -11.18
CA PHE A 35 -0.68 7.87 -12.43
C PHE A 35 0.13 9.14 -12.68
N ILE A 36 0.90 9.54 -11.67
CA ILE A 36 1.85 10.65 -11.74
C ILE A 36 2.91 10.30 -12.80
N PRO A 37 3.04 11.03 -13.91
CA PRO A 37 3.84 10.61 -15.06
C PRO A 37 5.28 10.21 -14.70
N ALA A 38 5.94 10.97 -13.82
CA ALA A 38 7.30 10.71 -13.38
C ALA A 38 7.47 9.40 -12.58
N LEU A 39 6.41 8.94 -11.91
CA LEU A 39 6.42 7.72 -11.10
C LEU A 39 5.96 6.51 -11.90
N VAL A 40 5.02 6.68 -12.84
CA VAL A 40 4.56 5.62 -13.75
C VAL A 40 5.70 5.01 -14.56
N GLU A 41 6.59 5.84 -15.13
CA GLU A 41 7.73 5.36 -15.93
C GLU A 41 8.68 4.46 -15.11
N LYS A 42 8.84 4.77 -13.83
CA LYS A 42 9.71 4.05 -12.90
C LYS A 42 9.00 2.93 -12.14
N LYS A 43 7.67 2.83 -12.27
CA LYS A 43 6.80 1.99 -11.43
C LYS A 43 7.01 2.24 -9.92
N ALA A 44 7.30 3.48 -9.56
CA ALA A 44 7.53 3.87 -8.18
C ALA A 44 6.19 4.19 -7.49
N LEU A 45 6.01 3.76 -6.24
CA LEU A 45 4.78 4.03 -5.49
C LEU A 45 4.76 5.46 -4.93
N GLY A 46 5.94 6.01 -4.66
CA GLY A 46 6.12 7.37 -4.20
C GLY A 46 7.47 7.94 -4.64
N ALA A 47 7.68 9.21 -4.31
CA ALA A 47 8.99 9.85 -4.34
C ALA A 47 9.03 11.05 -3.41
N TYR A 48 10.18 11.29 -2.80
CA TYR A 48 10.49 12.50 -2.07
C TYR A 48 11.32 13.50 -2.91
N GLU A 49 10.78 14.69 -3.12
CA GLU A 49 11.46 15.79 -3.78
C GLU A 49 12.19 16.67 -2.74
N ILE A 50 13.51 16.49 -2.65
CA ILE A 50 14.38 17.18 -1.69
C ILE A 50 14.26 18.71 -1.77
N ALA A 51 14.25 19.27 -2.99
CA ALA A 51 14.30 20.72 -3.19
C ALA A 51 13.07 21.45 -2.65
N THR A 52 11.90 20.81 -2.68
CA THR A 52 10.63 21.37 -2.21
C THR A 52 10.17 20.75 -0.89
N ARG A 53 10.89 19.73 -0.39
CA ARG A 53 10.49 18.88 0.73
C ARG A 53 9.07 18.32 0.54
N THR A 54 8.80 17.83 -0.68
CA THR A 54 7.47 17.34 -1.07
C THR A 54 7.49 15.83 -1.27
N ILE A 55 6.55 15.13 -0.63
CA ILE A 55 6.28 13.73 -0.94
C ILE A 55 5.22 13.65 -2.04
N LEU A 56 5.45 12.80 -3.03
CA LEU A 56 4.50 12.42 -4.06
C LEU A 56 4.08 10.97 -3.80
N ILE A 57 2.78 10.70 -3.77
CA ILE A 57 2.23 9.33 -3.65
C ILE A 57 1.35 9.04 -4.87
N ASP A 58 1.68 7.96 -5.58
CA ASP A 58 0.94 7.51 -6.76
C ASP A 58 0.01 6.33 -6.44
N LEU A 59 -1.26 6.65 -6.22
CA LEU A 59 -2.31 5.67 -5.95
C LEU A 59 -2.49 4.67 -7.11
N GLY A 60 -2.22 5.07 -8.35
CA GLY A 60 -2.33 4.20 -9.52
C GLY A 60 -1.26 3.11 -9.55
N ASN A 61 -0.03 3.44 -9.16
CA ASN A 61 1.02 2.44 -8.97
C ASN A 61 0.75 1.57 -7.73
N CYS A 62 0.23 2.13 -6.62
CA CYS A 62 -0.18 1.32 -5.47
C CYS A 62 -1.27 0.29 -5.82
N LEU A 63 -2.19 0.64 -6.72
CA LEU A 63 -3.27 -0.23 -7.21
C LEU A 63 -2.78 -1.40 -8.07
N THR A 64 -1.70 -1.19 -8.83
CA THR A 64 -1.23 -2.13 -9.86
C THR A 64 0.05 -2.87 -9.46
N ASP A 65 0.74 -2.43 -8.42
CA ASP A 65 1.96 -3.09 -7.96
C ASP A 65 1.69 -4.47 -7.36
N SER A 66 2.22 -5.47 -8.05
CA SER A 66 1.98 -6.87 -7.74
C SER A 66 2.95 -7.47 -6.71
N GLN A 67 3.97 -6.71 -6.28
CA GLN A 67 5.08 -7.25 -5.47
C GLN A 67 4.58 -7.90 -4.19
N TRP A 68 3.59 -7.27 -3.57
CA TRP A 68 2.99 -7.67 -2.30
C TRP A 68 1.63 -8.34 -2.47
N MET A 69 1.07 -8.34 -3.69
CA MET A 69 -0.24 -8.91 -4.02
C MET A 69 -0.14 -10.35 -4.56
N LYS A 70 0.85 -11.14 -4.10
CA LYS A 70 1.19 -12.48 -4.66
C LYS A 70 0.03 -13.47 -4.74
N TYR A 71 -1.11 -13.16 -4.12
CA TYR A 71 -2.37 -13.83 -4.29
C TYR A 71 -3.48 -12.80 -4.52
N GLY A 72 -4.29 -12.96 -5.58
CA GLY A 72 -5.44 -12.08 -5.83
C GLY A 72 -6.42 -12.02 -4.64
N MET A 73 -6.44 -13.04 -3.77
CA MET A 73 -7.22 -13.05 -2.53
C MET A 73 -6.74 -12.02 -1.48
N LEU A 74 -5.57 -11.43 -1.67
CA LEU A 74 -5.01 -10.35 -0.86
C LEU A 74 -5.02 -9.02 -1.59
N TYR A 75 -5.72 -8.89 -2.71
CA TYR A 75 -5.70 -7.68 -3.52
C TYR A 75 -6.03 -6.41 -2.71
N ILE A 76 -7.17 -6.36 -2.02
CA ILE A 76 -7.58 -5.17 -1.24
C ILE A 76 -6.59 -4.84 -0.10
N PRO A 77 -6.24 -5.78 0.80
CA PRO A 77 -5.27 -5.50 1.85
C PRO A 77 -3.87 -5.23 1.30
N GLY A 78 -3.51 -5.81 0.15
CA GLY A 78 -2.26 -5.56 -0.56
C GLY A 78 -2.17 -4.14 -1.14
N VAL A 79 -3.23 -3.64 -1.78
CA VAL A 79 -3.30 -2.25 -2.24
C VAL A 79 -3.17 -1.29 -1.06
N TRP A 80 -3.84 -1.59 0.06
CA TRP A 80 -3.74 -0.78 1.26
C TRP A 80 -2.33 -0.80 1.85
N LEU A 81 -1.73 -1.97 1.98
CA LEU A 81 -0.34 -2.14 2.44
C LEU A 81 0.63 -1.37 1.54
N ASN A 82 0.50 -1.46 0.22
CA ASN A 82 1.32 -0.67 -0.73
C ASN A 82 1.19 0.84 -0.48
N THR A 83 -0.02 1.30 -0.16
CA THR A 83 -0.30 2.71 0.09
C THR A 83 0.35 3.17 1.41
N LEU A 84 0.28 2.36 2.46
CA LEU A 84 0.93 2.63 3.75
C LEU A 84 2.46 2.66 3.60
N ILE A 85 3.03 1.63 2.98
CA ILE A 85 4.47 1.53 2.75
C ILE A 85 4.98 2.73 1.95
N ALA A 86 4.27 3.11 0.87
CA ALA A 86 4.67 4.27 0.08
C ALA A 86 4.75 5.54 0.94
N VAL A 87 3.78 5.78 1.82
CA VAL A 87 3.83 6.93 2.72
C VAL A 87 4.99 6.83 3.70
N TYR A 88 5.11 5.72 4.43
CA TYR A 88 6.16 5.60 5.44
C TYR A 88 7.57 5.65 4.82
N HIS A 89 7.78 4.99 3.67
CA HIS A 89 9.05 4.97 2.95
C HIS A 89 9.50 6.36 2.53
N GLU A 90 8.59 7.17 1.98
CA GLU A 90 8.95 8.54 1.57
C GLU A 90 9.13 9.48 2.77
N PHE A 91 8.45 9.23 3.89
CA PHE A 91 8.72 9.93 5.15
C PHE A 91 10.10 9.57 5.72
N ALA A 92 10.48 8.30 5.66
CA ALA A 92 11.80 7.85 6.08
C ALA A 92 12.89 8.56 5.27
N HIS A 93 12.75 8.62 3.94
CA HIS A 93 13.64 9.40 3.07
C HIS A 93 13.69 10.88 3.45
N ALA A 94 12.53 11.50 3.69
CA ALA A 94 12.48 12.90 4.09
C ALA A 94 13.25 13.14 5.39
N CYS A 95 13.09 12.27 6.37
CA CYS A 95 13.73 12.37 7.67
C CYS A 95 15.23 12.05 7.62
N GLN A 96 15.65 11.01 6.88
CA GLN A 96 17.05 10.73 6.61
C GLN A 96 17.77 11.95 6.01
N THR A 97 17.16 12.62 5.02
CA THR A 97 17.77 13.83 4.42
C THR A 97 17.81 15.05 5.34
N GLU A 98 16.88 15.18 6.28
CA GLU A 98 16.88 16.25 7.28
C GLU A 98 17.94 16.01 8.36
N GLU A 99 18.14 14.75 8.75
CA GLU A 99 19.14 14.33 9.75
C GLU A 99 20.57 14.35 9.20
N ASP A 100 20.76 13.91 7.96
CA ASP A 100 22.06 13.94 7.28
C ASP A 100 21.94 14.54 5.87
N ILE A 101 22.30 15.82 5.78
CA ILE A 101 22.32 16.56 4.51
C ILE A 101 23.26 15.93 3.47
N ALA A 102 24.25 15.14 3.87
CA ALA A 102 25.18 14.48 2.93
C ALA A 102 24.46 13.47 2.04
N ILE A 103 23.35 12.90 2.49
CA ILE A 103 22.51 11.98 1.70
C ILE A 103 22.02 12.67 0.41
N THR A 104 21.74 13.97 0.48
CA THR A 104 21.30 14.76 -0.69
C THR A 104 22.38 14.94 -1.76
N MET A 105 23.64 14.65 -1.42
CA MET A 105 24.79 14.82 -2.33
C MET A 105 25.20 13.49 -3.00
N LEU A 106 24.58 12.38 -2.61
CA LEU A 106 24.89 11.06 -3.16
C LEU A 106 24.45 10.94 -4.62
N THR A 107 25.20 10.17 -5.40
CA THR A 107 24.88 9.91 -6.81
C THR A 107 25.02 8.44 -7.15
N GLU A 108 24.13 7.91 -7.99
CA GLU A 108 24.19 6.50 -8.43
C GLU A 108 25.55 6.12 -9.04
N LYS A 109 26.25 7.07 -9.66
CA LYS A 109 27.52 6.83 -10.32
C LYS A 109 28.68 6.58 -9.34
N HIS A 110 28.65 7.21 -8.18
CA HIS A 110 29.76 7.23 -7.24
C HIS A 110 29.44 6.52 -5.92
N ASP A 111 28.16 6.45 -5.55
CA ASP A 111 27.71 6.11 -4.20
C ASP A 111 26.63 5.02 -4.22
N ALA A 112 26.58 4.19 -5.27
CA ALA A 112 25.55 3.17 -5.46
C ALA A 112 25.34 2.25 -4.24
N GLU A 113 26.43 1.85 -3.57
CA GLU A 113 26.34 0.98 -2.38
C GLU A 113 25.72 1.73 -1.19
N LEU A 114 26.05 3.00 -1.00
CA LEU A 114 25.50 3.80 0.09
C LEU A 114 24.03 4.16 -0.17
N LEU A 115 23.68 4.51 -1.41
CA LEU A 115 22.28 4.69 -1.81
C LEU A 115 21.45 3.43 -1.58
N LYS A 116 22.03 2.25 -1.84
CA LYS A 116 21.36 0.98 -1.54
C LYS A 116 21.09 0.79 -0.04
N ILE A 117 22.04 1.18 0.82
CA ILE A 117 21.86 1.13 2.28
C ILE A 117 20.74 2.09 2.71
N VAL A 118 20.75 3.34 2.20
CA VAL A 118 19.71 4.33 2.50
C VAL A 118 18.31 3.83 2.13
N GLU A 119 18.16 3.25 0.93
CA GLU A 119 16.89 2.64 0.50
C GLU A 119 16.49 1.42 1.32
N GLU A 120 17.45 0.59 1.75
CA GLU A 120 17.19 -0.58 2.61
C GLU A 120 16.71 -0.15 4.00
N GLU A 121 17.34 0.87 4.60
CA GLU A 121 16.93 1.45 5.87
C GLU A 121 15.54 2.12 5.80
N ALA A 122 15.27 2.89 4.74
CA ALA A 122 13.96 3.52 4.54
C ALA A 122 12.84 2.47 4.39
N MET A 123 13.12 1.37 3.68
CA MET A 123 12.17 0.27 3.52
C MET A 123 11.96 -0.51 4.82
N GLU A 124 13.02 -0.74 5.62
CA GLU A 124 12.92 -1.40 6.93
C GLU A 124 12.03 -0.58 7.87
N ASP A 125 12.29 0.73 7.99
CA ASP A 125 11.47 1.65 8.78
C ASP A 125 10.01 1.67 8.30
N ALA A 126 9.78 1.71 6.98
CA ALA A 126 8.45 1.66 6.41
C ALA A 126 7.69 0.38 6.73
N MET A 127 8.38 -0.78 6.71
CA MET A 127 7.78 -2.05 7.12
C MET A 127 7.43 -2.04 8.60
N GLU A 128 8.34 -1.58 9.47
CA GLU A 128 8.12 -1.54 10.91
C GLU A 128 6.89 -0.70 11.26
N HIS A 129 6.77 0.50 10.70
CA HIS A 129 5.59 1.35 10.90
C HIS A 129 4.31 0.72 10.35
N ALA A 130 4.35 0.10 9.16
CA ALA A 130 3.20 -0.59 8.60
C ALA A 130 2.75 -1.77 9.50
N LEU A 131 3.69 -2.52 10.07
CA LEU A 131 3.41 -3.61 11.01
C LEU A 131 2.88 -3.09 12.33
N GLU A 132 3.45 -2.01 12.85
CA GLU A 132 2.98 -1.37 14.07
C GLU A 132 1.53 -0.90 13.90
N TYR A 133 1.20 -0.28 12.76
CA TYR A 133 -0.17 0.09 12.42
C TYR A 133 -1.14 -1.10 12.58
N PHE A 134 -0.82 -2.26 12.01
CA PHE A 134 -1.69 -3.43 12.09
C PHE A 134 -1.69 -4.09 13.49
N THR A 135 -0.55 -4.16 14.16
CA THR A 135 -0.46 -4.77 15.51
C THR A 135 -1.16 -3.92 16.57
N ASN A 136 -1.24 -2.60 16.37
CA ASN A 136 -2.03 -1.68 17.19
C ASN A 136 -3.53 -1.66 16.85
N GLY A 137 -3.99 -2.58 15.99
CA GLY A 137 -5.40 -2.75 15.65
C GLY A 137 -5.89 -1.85 14.51
N GLY A 138 -4.98 -1.21 13.78
CA GLY A 138 -5.28 -0.60 12.50
C GLY A 138 -5.76 -1.65 11.51
N THR A 139 -6.78 -1.31 10.71
CA THR A 139 -7.34 -2.23 9.72
C THR A 139 -7.37 -1.59 8.34
N THR A 140 -7.52 -2.41 7.32
CA THR A 140 -7.80 -2.00 5.95
C THR A 140 -9.15 -1.30 5.93
N PRO A 141 -9.21 -0.03 5.49
CA PRO A 141 -10.47 0.69 5.45
C PRO A 141 -11.48 0.02 4.51
N PRO A 142 -12.77 0.23 4.77
CA PRO A 142 -13.82 -0.05 3.81
C PRO A 142 -13.55 0.52 2.42
N LEU A 143 -13.89 -0.21 1.34
CA LEU A 143 -13.70 0.31 -0.04
C LEU A 143 -14.33 1.69 -0.23
N LYS A 144 -15.53 1.91 0.32
CA LYS A 144 -16.23 3.22 0.26
C LYS A 144 -15.48 4.36 0.97
N GLU A 145 -14.59 4.04 1.91
CA GLU A 145 -13.77 4.97 2.70
C GLU A 145 -12.36 5.15 2.12
N MET A 146 -12.02 4.38 1.08
CA MET A 146 -10.74 4.46 0.36
C MET A 146 -10.76 5.44 -0.83
N GLY A 147 -11.82 6.25 -0.97
CA GLY A 147 -11.92 7.26 -2.02
C GLY A 147 -11.74 6.69 -3.43
N TRP A 148 -10.84 7.30 -4.21
CA TRP A 148 -10.55 6.89 -5.59
C TRP A 148 -10.04 5.44 -5.67
N LEU A 149 -9.15 5.02 -4.77
CA LEU A 149 -8.63 3.64 -4.72
C LEU A 149 -9.75 2.62 -4.57
N GLY A 150 -10.69 2.90 -3.66
CA GLY A 150 -11.85 2.04 -3.44
C GLY A 150 -12.73 1.88 -4.67
N GLY A 151 -12.95 2.98 -5.39
CA GLY A 151 -13.68 2.99 -6.66
C GLY A 151 -13.01 2.15 -7.74
N GLU A 152 -11.70 2.27 -7.92
CA GLU A 152 -10.96 1.46 -8.91
C GLU A 152 -10.89 -0.01 -8.53
N MET A 153 -10.64 -0.34 -7.25
CA MET A 153 -10.69 -1.73 -6.78
C MET A 153 -12.06 -2.36 -7.01
N ALA A 154 -13.15 -1.61 -6.79
CA ALA A 154 -14.50 -2.08 -7.09
C ALA A 154 -14.71 -2.35 -8.59
N LYS A 155 -14.18 -1.51 -9.48
CA LYS A 155 -14.24 -1.76 -10.94
C LYS A 155 -13.48 -3.03 -11.32
N VAL A 156 -12.28 -3.23 -10.77
CA VAL A 156 -11.47 -4.44 -10.98
C VAL A 156 -12.25 -5.69 -10.56
N LEU A 157 -12.82 -5.67 -9.35
CA LEU A 157 -13.64 -6.78 -8.83
C LEU A 157 -14.87 -7.03 -9.69
N ASN A 158 -15.58 -5.98 -10.10
CA ASN A 158 -16.75 -6.10 -10.98
C ASN A 158 -16.40 -6.68 -12.35
N GLY A 159 -15.20 -6.37 -12.87
CA GLY A 159 -14.67 -6.96 -14.10
C GLY A 159 -14.46 -8.47 -13.99
N VAL A 160 -14.01 -8.95 -12.82
CA VAL A 160 -13.79 -10.38 -12.55
C VAL A 160 -15.11 -11.14 -12.35
N PHE A 161 -16.07 -10.53 -11.65
CA PHE A 161 -17.32 -11.21 -11.29
C PHE A 161 -18.49 -10.94 -12.25
N HIS A 162 -18.31 -10.07 -13.26
CA HIS A 162 -19.25 -9.71 -14.34
C HIS A 162 -20.70 -9.32 -13.95
N LYS A 163 -21.12 -9.41 -12.67
CA LYS A 163 -22.53 -9.34 -12.25
C LYS A 163 -22.81 -8.88 -10.82
N ILE A 164 -21.84 -8.37 -10.06
CA ILE A 164 -22.11 -8.00 -8.66
C ILE A 164 -22.17 -6.48 -8.47
N PRO A 165 -23.36 -5.85 -8.52
CA PRO A 165 -23.50 -4.41 -8.40
C PRO A 165 -23.30 -3.99 -6.93
N LEU A 166 -22.16 -3.37 -6.58
CA LEU A 166 -21.89 -2.69 -5.28
C LEU A 166 -22.07 -3.53 -3.98
N GLN A 167 -22.75 -4.67 -4.02
CA GLN A 167 -23.00 -5.58 -2.90
C GLN A 167 -21.72 -6.24 -2.41
N VAL A 168 -20.72 -6.47 -3.28
CA VAL A 168 -19.39 -6.95 -2.85
C VAL A 168 -18.68 -5.96 -1.93
N ALA A 169 -18.85 -4.64 -2.11
CA ALA A 169 -18.20 -3.67 -1.23
C ALA A 169 -18.84 -3.67 0.18
N GLU A 170 -20.14 -3.91 0.27
CA GLU A 170 -20.85 -4.07 1.55
C GLU A 170 -20.60 -5.44 2.18
N GLU A 171 -20.52 -6.51 1.39
CA GLU A 171 -20.20 -7.86 1.86
C GLU A 171 -18.75 -7.97 2.32
N LEU A 172 -17.76 -7.45 1.58
CA LEU A 172 -16.36 -7.44 2.00
C LEU A 172 -16.14 -6.58 3.26
N ASN A 173 -16.91 -5.50 3.43
CA ASN A 173 -16.95 -4.72 4.68
C ASN A 173 -17.59 -5.49 5.84
N ALA A 174 -18.70 -6.19 5.58
CA ALA A 174 -19.42 -6.96 6.58
C ALA A 174 -18.64 -8.20 7.05
N LEU A 175 -17.75 -8.73 6.20
CA LEU A 175 -17.02 -9.98 6.43
C LEU A 175 -15.79 -9.84 7.33
N LYS A 176 -15.46 -8.65 7.87
CA LYS A 176 -14.31 -8.44 8.78
C LYS A 176 -13.02 -9.10 8.25
N VAL A 177 -12.81 -9.01 6.94
CA VAL A 177 -11.74 -9.66 6.17
C VAL A 177 -10.34 -9.29 6.68
N GLY A 178 -10.23 -8.18 7.43
CA GLY A 178 -9.00 -7.48 7.74
C GLY A 178 -8.02 -8.17 8.69
N ALA A 179 -8.35 -8.28 9.98
CA ALA A 179 -7.31 -8.32 11.02
C ALA A 179 -6.23 -9.43 10.87
N ALA A 180 -6.59 -10.66 10.48
CA ALA A 180 -5.61 -11.74 10.30
C ALA A 180 -5.04 -11.81 8.87
N ALA A 181 -5.77 -11.34 7.85
CA ALA A 181 -5.22 -11.20 6.49
C ALA A 181 -4.23 -10.03 6.39
N GLU A 182 -4.40 -9.02 7.24
CA GLU A 182 -3.57 -7.83 7.36
C GLU A 182 -2.25 -8.10 8.05
N VAL A 183 -2.28 -8.76 9.21
CA VAL A 183 -1.07 -9.22 9.90
C VAL A 183 -0.33 -10.25 9.05
N ASN A 184 -1.05 -11.11 8.32
CA ASN A 184 -0.44 -12.00 7.35
C ASN A 184 0.10 -11.23 6.14
N ALA A 185 -0.59 -10.26 5.54
CA ALA A 185 -0.09 -9.46 4.42
C ALA A 185 1.17 -8.68 4.81
N ALA A 186 1.19 -8.07 6.00
CA ALA A 186 2.37 -7.40 6.53
C ALA A 186 3.51 -8.41 6.84
N SER A 187 3.18 -9.58 7.41
CA SER A 187 4.16 -10.68 7.58
C SER A 187 4.63 -11.27 6.25
N THR A 188 3.80 -11.26 5.19
CA THR A 188 4.13 -11.73 3.84
C THR A 188 5.10 -10.81 3.13
N ALA A 189 5.05 -9.51 3.44
CA ALA A 189 5.98 -8.52 2.93
C ALA A 189 7.37 -8.69 3.56
N LEU A 190 7.44 -8.99 4.86
CA LEU A 190 8.67 -9.26 5.59
C LEU A 190 9.34 -10.60 5.26
N THR A 191 8.56 -11.67 5.15
CA THR A 191 9.08 -13.04 5.02
C THR A 191 8.65 -13.61 3.68
N ARG A 192 9.60 -13.72 2.74
CA ARG A 192 9.43 -14.34 1.43
C ARG A 192 8.50 -15.56 1.53
N PHE A 193 7.25 -15.36 1.11
CA PHE A 193 6.17 -16.32 1.30
C PHE A 193 6.48 -17.67 0.63
N ASN A 194 6.30 -18.77 1.37
CA ASN A 194 6.37 -20.14 0.86
C ASN A 194 4.95 -20.73 0.73
N GLU A 195 4.83 -21.92 0.15
CA GLU A 195 3.53 -22.60 -0.04
C GLU A 195 2.79 -22.86 1.28
N GLU A 196 3.52 -23.02 2.39
CA GLU A 196 2.98 -23.31 3.73
C GLU A 196 2.17 -22.12 4.28
N ASN A 197 2.70 -20.90 4.16
CA ASN A 197 1.99 -19.71 4.62
C ASN A 197 0.71 -19.44 3.80
N THR A 198 0.72 -19.81 2.51
CA THR A 198 -0.47 -19.73 1.64
C THR A 198 -1.56 -20.67 2.09
N GLN A 199 -1.20 -21.89 2.50
CA GLN A 199 -2.18 -22.82 3.02
C GLN A 199 -2.75 -22.34 4.36
N LEU A 200 -1.92 -21.73 5.20
CA LEU A 200 -2.36 -21.17 6.48
C LEU A 200 -3.34 -20.00 6.30
N LEU A 201 -3.08 -19.11 5.32
CA LEU A 201 -4.02 -18.05 4.94
C LEU A 201 -5.35 -18.63 4.43
N LYS A 202 -5.29 -19.63 3.56
CA LYS A 202 -6.46 -20.34 3.04
C LYS A 202 -7.29 -20.97 4.17
N ASP A 203 -6.63 -21.66 5.09
CA ASP A 203 -7.27 -22.29 6.25
C ASP A 203 -7.93 -21.23 7.17
N ASN A 204 -7.33 -20.06 7.33
CA ASN A 204 -7.89 -18.96 8.10
C ASN A 204 -9.14 -18.37 7.42
N ILE A 205 -9.10 -18.19 6.10
CA ILE A 205 -10.26 -17.75 5.31
C ILE A 205 -11.38 -18.79 5.38
N ASP A 206 -11.05 -20.08 5.27
CA ASP A 206 -12.01 -21.18 5.31
C ASP A 206 -12.69 -21.33 6.68
N LYS A 207 -12.03 -20.86 7.75
CA LYS A 207 -12.55 -20.81 9.12
C LYS A 207 -13.23 -19.48 9.47
N GLU A 208 -13.36 -18.55 8.52
CA GLU A 208 -13.90 -17.19 8.75
C GLU A 208 -13.09 -16.39 9.80
N GLN A 209 -11.79 -16.70 9.93
CA GLN A 209 -10.89 -16.12 10.93
C GLN A 209 -10.01 -15.00 10.35
N GLY A 210 -10.12 -14.68 9.06
CA GLY A 210 -9.21 -13.75 8.39
C GLY A 210 -9.37 -13.63 6.89
N GLY A 211 -10.59 -13.41 6.41
CA GLY A 211 -10.88 -13.14 5.00
C GLY A 211 -12.20 -13.74 4.53
N ALA A 212 -12.48 -13.65 3.22
CA ALA A 212 -13.79 -14.02 2.66
C ALA A 212 -13.67 -14.84 1.37
N LYS A 213 -14.63 -15.76 1.20
CA LYS A 213 -14.95 -16.36 -0.10
C LYS A 213 -16.19 -15.67 -0.68
N ILE A 214 -16.15 -15.39 -1.98
CA ILE A 214 -17.32 -14.94 -2.75
C ILE A 214 -17.70 -16.10 -3.66
N GLU A 215 -18.96 -16.53 -3.67
CA GLU A 215 -19.43 -17.68 -4.47
C GLU A 215 -18.60 -18.97 -4.26
N ASN A 216 -18.19 -19.26 -3.01
CA ASN A 216 -17.32 -20.40 -2.64
C ASN A 216 -15.93 -20.42 -3.29
N ARG A 217 -15.48 -19.31 -3.91
CA ARG A 217 -14.10 -19.11 -4.37
C ARG A 217 -13.41 -18.01 -3.57
N TYR A 218 -12.09 -18.13 -3.42
CA TYR A 218 -11.27 -16.97 -3.06
C TYR A 218 -11.52 -15.88 -4.09
N TYR A 219 -11.76 -14.64 -3.65
CA TYR A 219 -12.45 -13.68 -4.51
C TYR A 219 -11.68 -13.34 -5.79
N MET A 220 -10.35 -13.42 -5.81
CA MET A 220 -9.57 -13.24 -7.03
C MET A 220 -8.34 -14.15 -7.08
N THR A 221 -8.03 -14.66 -8.26
CA THR A 221 -6.77 -15.35 -8.55
C THR A 221 -5.69 -14.36 -9.01
N MET A 222 -4.42 -14.75 -8.92
CA MET A 222 -3.33 -13.90 -9.43
C MET A 222 -3.42 -13.64 -10.94
N GLY A 223 -3.89 -14.64 -11.70
CA GLY A 223 -4.10 -14.49 -13.15
C GLY A 223 -5.20 -13.47 -13.48
N GLU A 224 -6.31 -13.50 -12.74
CA GLU A 224 -7.39 -12.52 -12.89
C GLU A 224 -6.94 -11.12 -12.48
N PHE A 225 -6.15 -10.98 -11.41
CA PHE A 225 -5.54 -9.70 -11.03
C PHE A 225 -4.62 -9.16 -12.14
N ILE A 226 -3.67 -9.96 -12.63
CA ILE A 226 -2.75 -9.54 -13.70
C ILE A 226 -3.49 -9.15 -14.98
N ALA A 227 -4.57 -9.86 -15.31
CA ALA A 227 -5.40 -9.51 -16.46
C ALA A 227 -6.13 -8.18 -16.26
N ALA A 228 -6.66 -7.93 -15.05
CA ALA A 228 -7.35 -6.69 -14.73
C ALA A 228 -6.41 -5.48 -14.59
N ALA A 229 -5.20 -5.66 -14.04
CA ALA A 229 -4.21 -4.59 -13.88
C ALA A 229 -3.55 -4.14 -15.20
N LYS A 230 -3.75 -4.89 -16.29
CA LYS A 230 -3.22 -4.57 -17.63
C LYS A 230 -4.25 -4.00 -18.60
N GLY A 231 -5.53 -4.07 -18.26
CA GLY A 231 -6.66 -3.60 -19.09
C GLY A 231 -7.06 -2.18 -18.73
#